data_AF-A0A9X7BUI4-F1
#
_entry.id   AF-A0A9X7BUI4-F1
#
_cell.length_a   1.000
_cell.length_b   1.000
_cell.length_c   1.000
_cell.angle_alpha   90.00
_cell.angle_beta   90.00
_cell.angle_gamma   90.00
#
_symmetry.space_group_name_H-M   'P 1'
#
loop_
_entity.id
_entity.type
_entity.pdbx_description
1 polymer ?
#
loop_
_entity_poly.entity_id
_entity_poly.type
_entity_poly.pdbx_seq_one_letter_code
_entity_poly.pdbx_strand_id
1 'polypeptide(L)'
;MGKKPHNGIDFVLNEQIAADMIPVYEEKLRPLVASLAETLCLYRSLSKYPTILTGEILENGEIEVMLSKGLGKYIDAYTKNQIIFESGKCIADILIQVMDYHTSKSLKKLIDEIK
;
A
#
# COMPACT_ATOMS: atom_id res chain seq x y z
N MET A 1 12.62 -1.33 -32.45
CA MET A 1 12.76 -1.76 -31.05
C MET A 1 12.20 -0.63 -30.18
N GLY A 2 10.90 -0.67 -29.88
CA GLY A 2 10.22 0.40 -29.14
C GLY A 2 10.62 0.35 -27.67
N LYS A 3 11.19 1.43 -27.13
CA LYS A 3 11.44 1.56 -25.70
C LYS A 3 10.11 1.42 -24.96
N LYS A 4 9.98 0.42 -24.08
CA LYS A 4 8.90 0.38 -23.08
C LYS A 4 8.95 1.69 -22.29
N PRO A 5 7.88 2.49 -22.20
CA PRO A 5 7.89 3.61 -21.28
C PRO A 5 8.00 3.04 -19.86
N HIS A 6 9.00 3.49 -19.09
CA HIS A 6 8.98 3.40 -17.64
C HIS A 6 7.88 4.34 -17.13
N ASN A 7 6.62 3.98 -17.36
CA ASN A 7 5.47 4.63 -16.73
C ASN A 7 5.12 3.86 -15.45
N GLY A 8 6.12 3.67 -14.59
CA GLY A 8 5.92 3.01 -13.30
C GLY A 8 4.97 3.81 -12.43
N ILE A 9 4.11 3.12 -11.70
CA ILE A 9 3.45 3.70 -10.53
C ILE A 9 4.41 3.48 -9.37
N ASP A 10 4.87 4.59 -8.78
CA ASP A 10 5.68 4.55 -7.58
C ASP A 10 4.78 4.25 -6.38
N PHE A 11 5.23 3.34 -5.53
CA PHE A 11 4.61 3.06 -4.24
C PHE A 11 5.38 3.81 -3.16
N VAL A 12 4.66 4.67 -2.43
CA VAL A 12 5.24 5.52 -1.39
C VAL A 12 4.63 5.12 -0.05
N LEU A 13 5.50 4.86 0.92
CA LEU A 13 5.12 4.58 2.31
C LEU A 13 5.40 5.78 3.20
N ASN A 14 4.72 5.81 4.35
CA ASN A 14 5.13 6.68 5.46
C ASN A 14 6.57 6.33 5.89
N GLU A 15 7.38 7.36 6.18
CA GLU A 15 8.80 7.20 6.50
C GLU A 15 9.05 6.31 7.72
N GLN A 16 8.21 6.39 8.75
CA GLN A 16 8.34 5.56 9.95
C GLN A 16 8.05 4.09 9.63
N ILE A 17 6.98 3.81 8.88
CA ILE A 17 6.65 2.44 8.46
C ILE A 17 7.76 1.86 7.56
N ALA A 18 8.34 2.68 6.69
CA ALA A 18 9.46 2.27 5.85
C ALA A 18 10.71 1.93 6.68
N ALA A 19 10.99 2.71 7.74
CA ALA A 19 12.10 2.44 8.66
C ALA A 19 11.89 1.17 9.50
N ASP A 20 10.65 0.86 9.85
CA ASP A 20 10.27 -0.31 10.66
C ASP A 20 10.09 -1.59 9.84
N MET A 21 10.17 -1.50 8.51
CA MET A 21 10.00 -2.63 7.59
C MET A 21 11.11 -3.68 7.80
N ILE A 22 10.71 -4.90 8.15
CA ILE A 22 11.62 -6.06 8.24
C ILE A 22 11.44 -6.98 7.02
N PRO A 23 12.47 -7.78 6.64
CA PRO A 23 12.48 -8.55 5.39
C PRO A 23 11.23 -9.43 5.17
N VAL A 24 10.75 -10.09 6.21
CA VAL A 24 9.58 -10.98 6.13
C VAL A 24 8.30 -10.24 5.70
N TYR A 25 8.13 -8.97 6.06
CA TYR A 25 6.98 -8.17 5.62
C TYR A 25 7.23 -7.59 4.23
N GLU A 26 8.46 -7.17 3.91
CA GLU A 26 8.82 -6.69 2.58
C GLU A 26 8.61 -7.77 1.50
N GLU A 27 9.00 -9.02 1.79
CA GLU A 27 8.81 -10.16 0.88
C GLU A 27 7.34 -10.46 0.60
N LYS A 28 6.45 -10.23 1.57
CA LYS A 28 4.99 -10.35 1.39
C LYS A 28 4.41 -9.15 0.65
N LEU A 29 4.93 -7.96 0.93
CA LEU A 29 4.42 -6.69 0.41
C LEU A 29 4.74 -6.51 -1.08
N ARG A 30 5.98 -6.81 -1.49
CA ARG A 30 6.48 -6.59 -2.86
C ARG A 30 5.58 -7.18 -3.96
N PRO A 31 5.17 -8.46 -3.95
CA PRO A 31 4.35 -9.01 -5.02
C PRO A 31 2.95 -8.37 -5.08
N LEU A 32 2.38 -8.00 -3.94
CA LEU A 32 1.08 -7.32 -3.88
C LEU A 32 1.17 -5.91 -4.48
N VAL A 33 2.20 -5.16 -4.08
CA VAL A 33 2.45 -3.81 -4.60
C VAL A 33 2.72 -3.85 -6.10
N ALA A 34 3.52 -4.81 -6.57
CA ALA A 34 3.81 -4.98 -8.00
C ALA A 34 2.54 -5.26 -8.81
N SER A 35 1.74 -6.25 -8.39
CA SER A 35 0.48 -6.61 -9.08
C SER A 35 -0.52 -5.46 -9.09
N LEU A 36 -0.67 -4.76 -7.96
CA LEU A 36 -1.54 -3.59 -7.86
C LEU A 36 -1.05 -2.43 -8.73
N ALA A 37 0.26 -2.17 -8.75
CA ALA A 37 0.86 -1.14 -9.60
C ALA A 37 0.67 -1.44 -11.09
N GLU A 38 0.85 -2.69 -11.51
CA GLU A 38 0.58 -3.12 -12.89
C GLU A 38 -0.89 -2.89 -13.27
N THR A 39 -1.82 -3.29 -12.39
CA THR A 39 -3.26 -3.07 -12.58
C THR A 39 -3.59 -1.59 -12.70
N LEU A 40 -3.11 -0.76 -11.77
CA LEU A 40 -3.36 0.68 -11.76
C LEU A 40 -2.70 1.39 -12.95
N CYS A 41 -1.60 0.85 -13.48
CA CYS A 41 -0.90 1.42 -14.64
C CYS A 41 -1.80 1.40 -15.89
N LEU A 42 -2.70 0.41 -16.01
CA LEU A 42 -3.68 0.34 -17.11
C LEU A 42 -4.60 1.57 -17.14
N TYR A 43 -4.82 2.20 -15.99
CA TYR A 43 -5.69 3.35 -15.83
C TYR A 43 -4.92 4.68 -15.67
N ARG A 44 -3.58 4.66 -15.73
CA ARG A 44 -2.75 5.85 -15.47
C ARG A 44 -3.08 7.03 -16.37
N SER A 45 -3.24 6.79 -17.66
CA SER A 45 -3.54 7.82 -18.66
C SER A 45 -4.94 8.44 -18.48
N LEU A 46 -5.82 7.78 -17.73
CA LEU A 46 -7.19 8.24 -17.45
C LEU A 46 -7.28 9.11 -16.18
N SER A 47 -6.24 9.06 -15.33
CA SER A 47 -6.14 9.90 -14.14
C SER A 47 -5.60 11.29 -14.51
N LYS A 48 -6.23 12.34 -13.99
CA LYS A 48 -5.71 13.72 -14.06
C LYS A 48 -4.76 14.05 -12.91
N TYR A 49 -4.67 13.17 -11.91
CA TYR A 49 -3.91 13.38 -10.69
C TYR A 49 -2.63 12.53 -10.67
N PRO A 50 -1.55 13.06 -10.07
CA PRO A 50 -0.29 12.33 -9.94
C PRO A 50 -0.43 11.10 -9.03
N THR A 51 -1.23 11.19 -7.97
CA THR A 51 -1.59 10.06 -7.11
C THR A 51 -2.83 9.36 -7.67
N ILE A 52 -2.74 8.05 -7.90
CA ILE A 52 -3.85 7.24 -8.44
C ILE A 52 -4.67 6.60 -7.33
N LEU A 53 -4.00 6.10 -6.30
CA LEU A 53 -4.59 5.38 -5.19
C LEU A 53 -3.92 5.90 -3.93
N THR A 54 -4.73 6.21 -2.93
CA THR A 54 -4.28 6.53 -1.57
C THR A 54 -4.87 5.48 -0.64
N GLY A 55 -4.08 4.99 0.30
CA GLY A 55 -4.54 4.17 1.41
C GLY A 55 -4.26 4.91 2.72
N GLU A 56 -5.24 4.99 3.60
CA GLU A 56 -5.13 5.58 4.93
C GLU A 56 -5.58 4.56 5.97
N ILE A 57 -4.77 4.37 7.01
CA ILE A 57 -5.15 3.56 8.17
C ILE A 57 -5.82 4.52 9.17
N LEU A 58 -7.09 4.28 9.44
CA LEU A 58 -7.91 5.08 10.34
C LEU A 58 -7.60 4.73 11.81
N GLU A 59 -7.98 5.63 12.73
CA GLU A 59 -7.74 5.45 14.17
C GLU A 59 -8.40 4.19 14.76
N ASN A 60 -9.48 3.70 14.14
CA ASN A 60 -10.17 2.47 14.53
C ASN A 60 -9.49 1.20 13.98
N GLY A 61 -8.36 1.33 13.29
CA GLY A 61 -7.64 0.23 12.65
C GLY A 61 -8.23 -0.23 11.32
N GLU A 62 -9.31 0.40 10.84
CA GLU A 62 -9.81 0.17 9.48
C GLU A 62 -8.95 0.90 8.44
N ILE A 63 -9.04 0.45 7.20
CA ILE A 63 -8.29 1.02 6.09
C ILE A 63 -9.25 1.62 5.09
N GLU A 64 -9.06 2.90 4.77
CA GLU A 64 -9.74 3.55 3.67
C GLU A 64 -8.83 3.56 2.44
N VAL A 65 -9.33 3.00 1.34
CA VAL A 65 -8.64 3.02 0.05
C VAL A 65 -9.42 3.88 -0.93
N MET A 66 -8.76 4.90 -1.47
CA MET A 66 -9.38 5.92 -2.31
C MET A 66 -8.69 5.99 -3.66
N LEU A 67 -9.48 5.86 -4.74
CA LEU A 67 -9.02 6.19 -6.08
C LEU A 67 -9.01 7.70 -6.30
N SER A 68 -8.14 8.16 -7.18
CA SER A 68 -8.10 9.55 -7.60
C SER A 68 -9.46 10.00 -8.12
N LYS A 69 -9.80 11.27 -7.87
CA LYS A 69 -11.16 11.79 -8.11
C LYS A 69 -11.60 11.55 -9.55
N GLY A 70 -12.69 10.79 -9.70
CA GLY A 70 -13.32 10.50 -10.99
C GLY A 70 -12.70 9.34 -11.76
N LEU A 71 -11.63 8.70 -11.28
CA LEU A 71 -11.00 7.55 -11.96
C LEU A 71 -11.88 6.29 -11.88
N GLY A 72 -12.54 6.08 -10.73
CA GLY A 72 -13.36 4.89 -10.48
C GLY A 72 -14.55 4.69 -11.41
N LYS A 73 -14.89 5.66 -12.27
CA LYS A 73 -15.93 5.52 -13.31
C LYS A 73 -15.45 4.79 -14.57
N TYR A 74 -14.12 4.68 -14.74
CA TYR A 74 -13.49 4.00 -15.88
C TYR A 74 -13.11 2.55 -15.56
N ILE A 75 -13.31 2.12 -14.30
CA ILE A 75 -12.93 0.81 -13.80
C ILE A 75 -14.22 0.04 -13.54
N ASP A 76 -14.34 -1.16 -14.08
CA ASP A 76 -15.49 -2.01 -13.83
C ASP A 76 -15.57 -2.42 -12.35
N ALA A 77 -16.78 -2.78 -11.90
CA ALA A 77 -17.02 -3.07 -10.49
C ALA A 77 -16.19 -4.24 -9.95
N TYR A 78 -15.94 -5.26 -10.78
CA TYR A 78 -15.14 -6.42 -10.38
C TYR A 78 -13.68 -6.01 -10.17
N THR A 79 -13.05 -5.39 -11.17
CA THR A 79 -11.66 -4.94 -11.05
C THR A 79 -11.48 -3.96 -9.90
N LYS A 80 -12.41 -3.01 -9.75
CA LYS A 80 -12.34 -2.02 -8.68
C LYS A 80 -12.42 -2.67 -7.29
N ASN A 81 -13.41 -3.51 -7.06
CA ASN A 81 -13.67 -4.03 -5.73
C ASN A 81 -12.77 -5.22 -5.40
N GLN A 82 -12.63 -6.19 -6.32
CA GLN A 82 -11.97 -7.47 -6.06
C GLN A 82 -10.46 -7.45 -6.33
N ILE A 83 -9.99 -6.53 -7.17
CA ILE A 83 -8.56 -6.44 -7.49
C ILE A 83 -7.95 -5.26 -6.74
N ILE A 84 -8.43 -4.04 -7.00
CA ILE A 84 -7.80 -2.83 -6.46
C ILE A 84 -8.02 -2.71 -4.95
N PHE A 85 -9.28 -2.75 -4.49
CA PHE A 85 -9.57 -2.54 -3.07
C PHE A 85 -9.15 -3.72 -2.20
N GLU A 86 -9.33 -4.96 -2.63
CA GLU A 86 -8.81 -6.12 -1.87
C GLU A 86 -7.28 -6.13 -1.80
N SER A 87 -6.57 -5.78 -2.90
CA SER A 87 -5.11 -5.65 -2.83
C SER A 87 -4.67 -4.52 -1.89
N GLY A 88 -5.36 -3.38 -1.93
CA GLY A 88 -5.11 -2.26 -1.02
C GLY A 88 -5.30 -2.65 0.44
N LYS A 89 -6.34 -3.43 0.74
CA LYS A 89 -6.58 -3.98 2.07
C LYS A 89 -5.48 -4.94 2.50
N CYS A 90 -5.12 -5.93 1.67
CA CYS A 90 -4.04 -6.88 1.97
C CYS A 90 -2.69 -6.17 2.23
N ILE A 91 -2.38 -5.15 1.43
CA ILE A 91 -1.18 -4.32 1.64
C ILE A 91 -1.24 -3.67 3.02
N ALA A 92 -2.35 -3.03 3.35
CA ALA A 92 -2.46 -2.31 4.60
C ALA A 92 -2.53 -3.25 5.84
N ASP A 93 -3.10 -4.44 5.74
CA ASP A 93 -3.01 -5.49 6.77
C ASP A 93 -1.54 -5.88 7.07
N ILE A 94 -0.67 -5.86 6.06
CA ILE A 94 0.78 -6.07 6.26
C ILE A 94 1.41 -4.87 6.94
N LEU A 95 1.06 -3.64 6.54
CA LEU A 95 1.60 -2.42 7.14
C LEU A 95 1.19 -2.27 8.62
N ILE A 96 -0.03 -2.65 8.99
CA ILE A 96 -0.47 -2.70 10.39
C ILE A 96 0.39 -3.69 11.19
N GLN A 97 0.69 -4.87 10.64
CA GLN A 97 1.57 -5.84 11.31
C GLN A 97 3.00 -5.29 11.51
N VAL A 98 3.51 -4.48 10.58
CA VAL A 98 4.79 -3.78 10.75
C VAL A 98 4.73 -2.82 11.94
N MET A 99 3.66 -2.03 12.03
CA MET A 99 3.44 -1.08 13.14
C MET A 99 3.32 -1.80 14.50
N ASP A 100 2.56 -2.90 14.55
CA ASP A 100 2.35 -3.70 15.76
C ASP A 100 3.64 -4.38 16.23
N TYR A 101 4.42 -4.90 15.29
CA TYR A 101 5.73 -5.49 15.59
C TYR A 101 6.67 -4.47 16.22
N HIS A 102 6.75 -3.25 15.67
CA HIS A 102 7.57 -2.18 16.23
C HIS A 102 7.09 -1.77 17.63
N THR A 103 5.79 -1.60 17.83
CA THR A 103 5.19 -1.25 19.13
C THR A 103 5.52 -2.31 20.19
N SER A 104 5.34 -3.60 19.83
CA SER A 104 5.65 -4.73 20.71
C SER A 104 7.14 -4.82 21.06
N LYS A 105 8.02 -4.60 20.07
CA LYS A 105 9.47 -4.60 20.26
C LYS A 105 9.93 -3.44 21.16
N SER A 106 9.39 -2.26 20.96
CA SER A 106 9.69 -1.07 21.77
C SER A 106 9.29 -1.26 23.22
N LEU A 107 8.11 -1.83 23.49
CA LEU A 107 7.65 -2.15 24.84
C LEU A 107 8.55 -3.18 25.52
N LYS A 108 8.94 -4.24 24.80
CA LYS A 108 9.87 -5.25 25.33
C LYS A 108 11.22 -4.64 25.72
N LYS A 109 11.79 -3.79 24.87
CA LYS A 109 13.05 -3.10 25.14
C LYS A 109 12.97 -2.23 26.40
N LEU A 110 11.89 -1.46 26.55
CA LEU A 110 11.67 -0.64 27.75
C LEU A 110 11.60 -1.49 29.02
N ILE A 111 10.93 -2.65 28.98
CA ILE A 111 10.83 -3.58 30.11
C ILE A 111 12.21 -4.17 30.48
N ASP A 112 13.07 -4.44 29.50
CA ASP A 112 14.41 -4.98 29.76
C ASP A 112 15.38 -3.91 30.30
N GLU A 113 15.17 -2.62 30.01
CA GLU A 113 16.00 -1.50 30.52
C GLU A 113 15.65 -1.09 31.97
N ILE A 114 14.46 -1.43 32.46
CA ILE A 114 14.00 -1.15 33.84
C ILE A 114 14.19 -2.33 34.81
N LYS A 115 14.80 -3.43 34.37
CA LYS A 115 15.17 -4.60 35.18
C LYS A 115 16.66 -4.59 35.47
#